data_AF-C7D622-F1
#
_entry.id   AF-C7D622-F1
#
_cell.length_a   1.000
_cell.length_b   1.000
_cell.length_c   1.000
_cell.angle_alpha   90.00
_cell.angle_beta   90.00
_cell.angle_gamma   90.00
#
_symmetry.space_group_name_H-M   'P 1'
#
loop_
_entity.id
_entity.type
_entity.pdbx_description
1 polymer ?
#
loop_
_entity_poly.entity_id
_entity_poly.type
_entity_poly.pdbx_seq_one_letter_code
_entity_poly.pdbx_strand_id
1 'polypeptide(L)' 'MDYKAAGAPKGPSKPPRHREHNSFGSSKKPFGSRPDKAELLARMKANVEKNKAAK' A
#
# COMPACT_ATOMS: atom_id res chain seq x y z
N MET A 1 22.55 18.82 42.44
CA MET A 1 21.87 18.23 41.28
C MET A 1 22.35 18.95 40.05
N ASP A 2 23.18 18.32 39.22
CA ASP A 2 23.79 18.94 38.04
C ASP A 2 22.85 18.89 36.85
N TYR A 3 21.94 19.86 36.77
CA TYR A 3 20.93 19.96 35.70
C TYR A 3 21.52 20.04 34.28
N LYS A 4 22.82 20.36 34.15
CA LYS A 4 23.54 20.41 32.87
C LYS A 4 23.82 19.02 32.27
N ALA A 5 23.86 17.98 33.10
CA ALA A 5 24.05 16.59 32.65
C ALA A 5 22.73 15.93 32.21
N ALA A 6 21.58 16.53 32.53
CA ALA A 6 20.27 15.94 32.27
C ALA A 6 19.88 15.91 30.78
N GLY A 7 20.55 16.69 29.93
CA GLY A 7 20.31 16.73 28.48
C GLY A 7 18.89 17.16 28.11
N ALA A 8 18.65 17.42 26.82
CA ALA A 8 17.29 17.65 26.34
C ALA A 8 16.54 16.31 26.21
N PRO A 9 15.24 16.25 26.55
CA PRO A 9 14.43 15.05 26.33
C PRO A 9 14.39 14.72 24.84
N LYS A 10 14.73 13.46 24.49
CA LYS A 10 14.65 12.97 23.11
C LYS A 10 13.19 12.87 22.69
N GLY A 11 12.85 13.48 21.56
CA GLY A 11 11.51 13.36 20.97
C GLY A 11 11.15 11.93 20.59
N PRO A 12 9.85 11.63 20.40
CA PRO A 12 9.41 10.30 20.03
C PRO A 12 10.01 9.87 18.69
N SER A 13 10.71 8.74 18.69
CA SER A 13 11.28 8.16 17.47
C SER A 13 10.25 7.26 16.78
N LYS A 14 9.98 7.53 15.50
CA LYS A 14 9.15 6.69 14.61
C LYS A 14 7.68 6.51 15.04
N PRO A 15 6.88 7.59 15.14
CA PRO A 15 5.44 7.42 15.24
C PRO A 15 4.91 6.59 14.05
N PRO A 16 3.86 5.76 14.23
CA PRO A 16 3.22 5.04 13.14
C PRO A 16 2.78 6.03 12.05
N ARG A 17 3.08 5.72 10.79
CA ARG A 17 2.61 6.53 9.66
C ARG A 17 1.09 6.47 9.60
N HIS A 18 0.44 7.63 9.48
CA HIS A 18 -1.01 7.69 9.28
C HIS A 18 -1.38 6.95 8.00
N ARG A 19 -2.30 5.98 8.10
CA ARG A 19 -2.80 5.22 6.95
C ARG A 19 -4.12 5.85 6.51
N GLU A 20 -4.10 6.50 5.35
CA GLU A 20 -5.29 7.16 4.81
C GLU A 20 -6.41 6.16 4.49
N HIS A 21 -7.66 6.56 4.73
CA HIS A 21 -8.85 5.75 4.49
C HIS A 21 -9.04 5.35 3.03
N ASN A 22 -8.54 6.17 2.09
CA ASN A 22 -8.64 5.92 0.66
C ASN A 22 -7.45 5.12 0.08
N SER A 23 -6.53 4.64 0.92
CA SER A 23 -5.42 3.81 0.46
C SER A 23 -5.91 2.51 -0.18
N PHE A 24 -5.43 2.22 -1.39
CA PHE A 24 -5.71 0.97 -2.10
C PHE A 24 -5.21 -0.23 -1.29
N GLY A 25 -6.06 -1.26 -1.14
CA GLY A 25 -5.74 -2.44 -0.34
C GLY A 25 -5.89 -2.26 1.18
N SER A 26 -6.51 -1.17 1.65
CA SER A 26 -6.99 -1.08 3.03
C SER A 26 -8.35 -1.77 3.19
N SER A 27 -8.64 -2.28 4.38
CA SER A 27 -9.95 -2.86 4.71
C SER A 27 -11.11 -1.86 4.66
N LYS A 28 -10.80 -0.56 4.60
CA LYS A 28 -11.78 0.54 4.62
C LYS A 28 -12.17 1.03 3.22
N LYS A 29 -11.54 0.52 2.16
CA LYS A 29 -11.87 0.86 0.76
C LYS A 29 -12.44 -0.37 0.03
N PRO A 30 -13.75 -0.61 0.08
CA PRO A 30 -14.39 -1.78 -0.55
C PRO A 30 -14.34 -1.72 -2.09
N PHE A 31 -14.26 -0.51 -2.66
CA PHE A 31 -14.21 -0.29 -4.10
C PHE A 31 -12.79 0.00 -4.58
N GLY A 32 -12.30 -0.75 -5.57
CA GLY A 32 -10.94 -0.62 -6.10
C GLY A 32 -9.92 -1.54 -5.43
N SER A 33 -10.35 -2.66 -4.83
CA SER A 33 -9.46 -3.79 -4.62
C SER A 33 -8.85 -4.19 -5.96
N ARG A 34 -7.52 -4.37 -5.98
CA ARG A 34 -6.89 -4.97 -7.15
C ARG A 34 -7.41 -6.42 -7.24
N PRO A 35 -7.73 -6.92 -8.43
CA PRO A 35 -8.03 -8.34 -8.61
C PRO A 35 -6.88 -9.16 -8.05
N ASP A 36 -7.18 -10.37 -7.58
CA ASP A 36 -6.11 -11.26 -7.11
C ASP A 36 -5.11 -11.50 -8.25
N LYS A 37 -3.85 -11.76 -7.91
CA LYS A 37 -2.77 -11.93 -8.88
C LYS A 37 -3.15 -12.97 -9.95
N ALA A 38 -3.85 -14.04 -9.54
CA ALA A 38 -4.36 -15.06 -10.45
C ALA A 38 -5.35 -14.50 -11.49
N GLU A 39 -6.32 -13.71 -11.05
CA GLU A 39 -7.33 -13.09 -11.92
C GLU A 39 -6.70 -12.07 -12.88
N LEU A 40 -5.73 -11.28 -12.41
CA LEU A 40 -4.99 -10.34 -13.24
C LEU A 40 -4.25 -11.06 -14.38
N LEU A 41 -3.54 -12.14 -14.05
CA LEU A 41 -2.79 -12.93 -15.04
C LEU A 41 -3.73 -13.59 -16.06
N ALA A 42 -4.89 -14.10 -15.62
CA ALA A 42 -5.90 -14.65 -16.52
C ALA A 42 -6.40 -13.59 -17.52
N ARG A 43 -6.71 -12.38 -17.04
CA ARG A 43 -7.14 -11.27 -17.90
C ARG A 43 -6.06 -10.87 -18.91
N MET A 44 -4.79 -10.81 -18.48
CA MET A 44 -3.67 -10.48 -19.38
C MET A 44 -3.50 -11.53 -20.49
N LYS A 45 -3.54 -12.82 -20.14
CA LYS A 45 -3.47 -13.92 -21.13
C LYS A 45 -4.63 -13.86 -22.11
N ALA A 46 -5.87 -13.68 -21.62
CA ALA A 46 -7.04 -13.58 -22.47
C ALA A 46 -6.96 -12.41 -23.47
N ASN A 47 -6.43 -11.26 -23.03
CA ASN A 47 -6.24 -10.11 -23.92
C ASN A 47 -5.17 -10.37 -24.99
N VAL A 48 -4.09 -11.08 -24.66
CA VAL A 48 -3.07 -11.48 -25.64
C VAL A 48 -3.67 -12.40 -26.69
N GLU A 49 -4.46 -13.40 -26.30
CA GLU A 49 -5.11 -14.31 -27.26
C GLU A 49 -6.13 -13.58 -28.15
N LYS A 50 -6.92 -12.66 -27.58
CA LYS A 50 -7.82 -11.80 -28.37
C LYS A 50 -7.06 -10.96 -29.40
N ASN A 51 -5.93 -10.36 -29.01
CA ASN A 51 -5.13 -9.53 -29.91
C ASN A 51 -4.43 -10.36 -30.99
N LYS A 52 -4.08 -11.62 -30.73
CA LYS A 52 -3.56 -12.54 -31.75
C LYS A 52 -4.63 -12.95 -32.75
N ALA A 53 -5.85 -13.22 -32.28
CA ALA A 53 -6.98 -13.61 -33.13
C ALA A 53 -7.55 -12.44 -33.94
N ALA A 54 -7.38 -11.20 -33.47
CA ALA A 54 -7.78 -9.99 -34.17
C ALA A 54 -6.71 -9.47 -35.16
N LYS A 55 -5.59 -10.17 -35.30
CA LYS A 55 -4.50 -9.87 -36.24
C LYS A 55 -4.52 -10.87 -37.39
#